data_AF-A0A854CKN7-F1
#
_entry.id   AF-A0A854CKN7-F1
#
_cell.length_a   1.000
_cell.length_b   1.000
_cell.length_c   1.000
_cell.angle_alpha   90.00
_cell.angle_beta   90.00
_cell.angle_gamma   90.00
#
_symmetry.space_group_name_H-M   'P 1'
#
loop_
_entity.id
_entity.type
_entity.pdbx_description
1 polymer ?
#
loop_
_entity_poly.entity_id
_entity_poly.type
_entity_poly.pdbx_seq_one_letter_code
_entity_poly.pdbx_strand_id
1 'polypeptide(L)'
;MASFLLGKGITDDIPVALEGRFGNRYGLVAGATGTGKTVTLMTLAEGFSRLGVPVFLADVKGDVAGLAVAGDGAPGVLQRAKDMGIADYAPAANSVVFWDLYGQLGHPDCGVRSC
;
A
#
# COMPACT_ATOMS: atom_id res chain seq x y z
N MET A 1 -3.75 19.61 -6.97
CA MET A 1 -2.53 18.88 -6.52
C MET A 1 -2.94 17.46 -6.20
N ALA A 2 -2.15 16.47 -6.61
CA ALA A 2 -2.45 15.06 -6.38
C ALA A 2 -2.15 14.65 -4.92
N SER A 3 -3.14 14.09 -4.22
CA SER A 3 -3.02 13.60 -2.85
C SER A 3 -3.89 12.36 -2.66
N PHE A 4 -3.58 11.57 -1.62
CA PHE A 4 -4.40 10.43 -1.19
C PHE A 4 -4.53 10.40 0.33
N LEU A 5 -5.62 9.80 0.83
CA LEU A 5 -5.90 9.70 2.26
C LEU A 5 -4.97 8.67 2.91
N LEU A 6 -4.24 9.09 3.95
CA LEU A 6 -3.36 8.20 4.72
C LEU A 6 -4.03 7.73 6.02
N GLY A 7 -4.84 8.59 6.62
CA GLY A 7 -5.59 8.24 7.82
C GLY A 7 -6.34 9.43 8.42
N LYS A 8 -6.59 9.37 9.72
CA LYS A 8 -7.36 10.36 10.47
C LYS A 8 -6.67 10.64 11.80
N GLY A 9 -6.60 11.90 12.21
CA GLY A 9 -6.09 12.31 13.50
C GLY A 9 -6.97 11.76 14.63
N ILE A 10 -6.34 11.17 15.65
CA ILE A 10 -7.07 10.56 16.77
C ILE A 10 -7.58 11.65 17.74
N THR A 11 -6.91 12.80 17.79
CA THR A 11 -7.21 13.88 18.75
C THR A 11 -8.25 14.88 18.25
N ASP A 12 -8.36 15.04 16.95
CA ASP A 12 -9.13 16.10 16.30
C ASP A 12 -10.07 15.60 15.19
N ASP A 13 -10.05 14.29 14.93
CA ASP A 13 -10.81 13.64 13.86
C ASP A 13 -10.55 14.21 12.46
N ILE A 14 -9.44 14.91 12.25
CA ILE A 14 -9.12 15.54 10.96
C ILE A 14 -8.54 14.49 10.00
N PRO A 15 -9.04 14.39 8.76
CA PRO A 15 -8.46 13.51 7.76
C PRO A 15 -7.04 13.97 7.39
N VAL A 16 -6.09 13.05 7.47
CA VAL A 16 -4.69 13.25 7.11
C VAL A 16 -4.45 12.67 5.73
N ALA A 17 -4.22 13.55 4.75
CA ALA A 17 -3.85 13.17 3.39
C ALA A 17 -2.35 13.40 3.15
N LEU A 18 -1.73 12.49 2.40
CA LEU A 18 -0.37 12.67 1.89
C LEU A 18 -0.44 13.33 0.52
N GLU A 19 0.20 14.50 0.39
CA GLU A 19 0.43 15.09 -0.93
C GLU A 19 1.58 14.39 -1.64
N GLY A 20 1.41 14.06 -2.92
CA GLY A 20 2.42 13.35 -3.71
C GLY A 20 3.78 14.05 -3.73
N ARG A 21 3.81 15.39 -3.71
CA ARG A 21 5.06 16.18 -3.65
C ARG A 21 5.92 15.90 -2.43
N PHE A 22 5.33 15.46 -1.32
CA PHE A 22 6.04 15.12 -0.10
C PHE A 22 6.46 13.64 -0.05
N GLY A 23 5.96 12.81 -0.96
CA GLY A 23 6.35 11.41 -1.11
C GLY A 23 7.80 11.20 -1.57
N ASN A 24 8.45 12.26 -2.07
CA ASN A 24 9.82 12.23 -2.56
C ASN A 24 10.88 12.23 -1.43
N ARG A 25 10.43 12.20 -0.17
CA ARG A 25 11.29 12.17 1.02
C ARG A 25 11.31 10.78 1.63
N TYR A 26 12.43 10.42 2.25
CA TYR A 26 12.52 9.19 3.02
C TYR A 26 11.55 9.24 4.21
N GLY A 27 10.84 8.13 4.42
CA GLY A 27 9.92 7.93 5.53
C GLY A 27 10.20 6.62 6.25
N LEU A 28 9.77 6.53 7.51
CA LEU A 28 9.88 5.33 8.34
C LEU A 28 8.51 4.96 8.88
N VAL A 29 8.06 3.73 8.59
CA VAL A 29 6.88 3.13 9.20
C VAL A 29 7.35 2.13 10.24
N ALA A 30 7.24 2.50 11.52
CA ALA A 30 7.63 1.66 12.66
C ALA A 30 6.44 1.42 13.60
N GLY A 31 6.44 0.29 14.30
CA GLY A 31 5.38 -0.12 15.22
C GLY A 31 5.54 -1.58 15.68
N ALA A 32 4.85 -1.97 16.75
CA ALA A 32 4.86 -3.34 17.24
C ALA A 32 4.15 -4.32 16.26
N THR A 33 4.35 -5.62 16.41
CA THR A 33 3.61 -6.62 15.61
C THR A 33 2.11 -6.47 15.88
N GLY A 34 1.29 -6.50 14.82
CA GLY A 34 -0.16 -6.31 14.93
C GLY A 34 -0.64 -4.86 14.92
N THR A 35 0.24 -3.84 14.92
CA THR A 35 -0.17 -2.42 14.90
C THR A 35 -0.47 -1.89 13.49
N GLY A 36 -0.73 -2.76 12.52
CA GLY A 36 -1.14 -2.35 11.17
C GLY A 36 -0.03 -1.81 10.25
N LYS A 37 1.25 -2.08 10.52
CA LYS A 37 2.38 -1.69 9.64
C LYS A 37 2.16 -2.11 8.19
N THR A 38 1.79 -3.38 7.98
CA THR A 38 1.52 -3.96 6.66
C THR A 38 0.38 -3.23 5.96
N VAL A 39 -0.73 -2.98 6.65
CA VAL A 39 -1.88 -2.24 6.11
C VAL A 39 -1.47 -0.81 5.72
N THR A 40 -0.65 -0.14 6.52
CA THR A 40 -0.16 1.22 6.20
C THR A 40 0.73 1.21 4.95
N LEU A 41 1.64 0.24 4.79
CA LEU A 41 2.45 0.10 3.58
C LEU A 41 1.60 -0.18 2.34
N MET A 42 0.58 -1.02 2.47
CA MET A 42 -0.39 -1.27 1.40
C MET A 42 -1.09 0.02 1.00
N THR A 43 -1.68 0.77 1.95
CA THR A 43 -2.36 2.04 1.66
C THR A 43 -1.45 3.05 0.96
N LEU A 44 -0.17 3.14 1.35
CA LEU A 44 0.80 3.98 0.65
C LEU A 44 1.03 3.51 -0.79
N ALA A 45 1.26 2.22 -0.99
CA ALA A 45 1.49 1.64 -2.32
C ALA A 45 0.29 1.86 -3.26
N GLU A 46 -0.93 1.63 -2.76
CA GLU A 46 -2.16 1.88 -3.49
C GLU A 46 -2.35 3.37 -3.81
N GLY A 47 -2.11 4.23 -2.83
CA GLY A 47 -2.19 5.69 -2.98
C GLY A 47 -1.28 6.19 -4.09
N PHE A 48 0.00 5.78 -4.08
CA PHE A 48 0.96 6.16 -5.12
C PHE A 48 0.63 5.55 -6.49
N SER A 49 0.20 4.28 -6.54
CA SER A 49 -0.21 3.62 -7.78
C SER A 49 -1.39 4.35 -8.44
N ARG A 50 -2.40 4.76 -7.66
CA ARG A 50 -3.54 5.57 -8.15
C ARG A 50 -3.14 6.95 -8.66
N LEU A 51 -2.03 7.50 -8.15
CA LEU A 51 -1.45 8.74 -8.66
C LEU A 51 -0.57 8.52 -9.91
N GLY A 52 -0.44 7.28 -10.40
CA GLY A 52 0.40 6.93 -11.54
C GLY A 52 1.89 6.81 -11.22
N VAL A 53 2.26 6.75 -9.94
CA VAL A 53 3.65 6.60 -9.50
C VAL A 53 3.96 5.11 -9.34
N PRO A 54 4.99 4.58 -10.02
CA PRO A 54 5.40 3.18 -9.84
C PRO A 54 5.97 2.97 -8.44
N VAL A 55 5.51 1.93 -7.75
CA VAL A 55 5.96 1.58 -6.39
C VAL A 55 6.68 0.24 -6.43
N PHE A 56 7.92 0.23 -5.95
CA PHE A 56 8.67 -1.00 -5.71
C PHE A 56 8.65 -1.29 -4.21
N LEU A 57 8.27 -2.52 -3.84
CA LEU A 57 8.18 -2.94 -2.45
C LEU A 57 8.93 -4.26 -2.25
N ALA A 58 9.93 -4.24 -1.37
CA ALA A 58 10.59 -5.45 -0.91
C ALA A 58 9.80 -6.03 0.27
N ASP A 59 9.18 -7.19 0.07
CA ASP A 59 8.41 -7.88 1.10
C ASP A 59 9.16 -9.13 1.57
N VAL A 60 9.81 -9.02 2.73
CA VAL A 60 10.57 -10.12 3.34
C VAL A 60 9.65 -11.17 3.98
N LYS A 61 8.43 -10.76 4.39
CA LYS A 61 7.50 -11.64 5.12
C LYS A 61 6.44 -12.29 4.22
N GLY A 62 6.18 -11.74 3.04
CA GLY A 62 5.15 -12.21 2.13
C GLY A 62 3.75 -11.69 2.47
N ASP A 63 3.63 -10.76 3.43
CA ASP A 63 2.34 -10.26 3.92
C ASP A 63 1.75 -9.17 3.01
N VAL A 64 2.52 -8.64 2.04
CA VAL A 64 2.14 -7.55 1.14
C VAL A 64 1.74 -8.00 -0.26
N ALA A 65 1.96 -9.29 -0.58
CA ALA A 65 1.47 -9.90 -1.82
C ALA A 65 -0.06 -9.83 -2.00
N GLY A 66 -0.80 -9.60 -0.91
CA GLY A 66 -2.24 -9.38 -0.94
C GLY A 66 -2.70 -8.17 -1.78
N LEU A 67 -1.81 -7.23 -2.15
CA LEU A 67 -2.16 -6.07 -3.00
C LEU A 67 -2.62 -6.44 -4.43
N ALA A 68 -2.25 -7.64 -4.91
CA ALA A 68 -2.59 -8.11 -6.25
C ALA A 68 -4.04 -8.62 -6.35
N VAL A 69 -4.70 -8.85 -5.22
CA VAL A 69 -6.05 -9.41 -5.15
C VAL A 69 -6.95 -8.40 -4.43
N ALA A 70 -8.20 -8.27 -4.88
CA ALA A 70 -9.18 -7.48 -4.13
C ALA A 70 -9.40 -8.15 -2.76
N GLY A 71 -9.09 -7.45 -1.67
CA GLY A 71 -9.18 -8.03 -0.34
C GLY A 71 -10.59 -8.49 0.03
N ASP A 72 -10.68 -9.55 0.83
CA ASP A 72 -11.92 -10.28 1.15
C ASP A 72 -12.90 -9.51 2.06
N GLY A 73 -12.68 -8.21 2.27
CA GLY A 73 -13.49 -7.40 3.20
C GLY A 73 -13.27 -7.79 4.66
N ALA A 74 -12.04 -8.11 5.06
CA ALA A 74 -11.71 -8.46 6.44
C ALA A 74 -12.27 -7.40 7.43
N PRO A 75 -12.89 -7.82 8.55
CA PRO A 75 -13.66 -6.93 9.42
C PRO A 75 -12.82 -5.79 10.01
N GLY A 76 -11.52 -6.01 10.24
CA GLY A 76 -10.60 -4.95 10.69
C GLY A 76 -10.35 -3.86 9.65
N VAL A 77 -10.36 -4.19 8.36
CA VAL A 77 -10.20 -3.22 7.26
C VAL A 77 -11.48 -2.42 7.07
N LEU A 78 -12.64 -3.09 7.09
CA LEU A 78 -13.94 -2.44 6.99
C LEU A 78 -14.21 -1.50 8.18
N GLN A 79 -13.85 -1.92 9.40
CA GLN A 79 -13.98 -1.06 10.58
C GLN A 79 -13.08 0.17 10.46
N ARG A 80 -11.83 -0.01 10.04
CA ARG A 80 -10.90 1.10 9.84
C ARG A 80 -11.37 2.07 8.75
N ALA A 81 -11.94 1.57 7.66
CA ALA A 81 -12.52 2.40 6.61
C ALA A 81 -13.72 3.23 7.12
N LYS A 82 -14.57 2.65 7.98
CA LYS A 82 -15.65 3.36 8.66
C LYS A 82 -15.13 4.43 9.61
N ASP A 83 -14.13 4.11 10.42
CA ASP A 83 -13.52 5.06 11.37
C ASP A 83 -12.88 6.25 10.63
N MET A 84 -12.39 6.02 9.40
CA MET A 84 -11.85 7.04 8.49
C MET A 84 -12.92 7.83 7.73
N GLY A 85 -14.21 7.48 7.83
CA GLY A 85 -15.31 8.16 7.14
C GLY A 85 -15.43 7.83 5.65
N ILE A 86 -14.88 6.70 5.19
CA ILE A 86 -15.00 6.25 3.80
C ILE A 86 -16.32 5.49 3.64
N ALA A 87 -17.35 6.16 3.13
CA ALA A 87 -18.70 5.59 3.00
C ALA A 87 -18.79 4.42 2.00
N ASP A 88 -17.99 4.45 0.93
CA ASP A 88 -18.06 3.49 -0.18
C ASP A 88 -16.73 2.74 -0.38
N TYR A 89 -16.12 2.25 0.72
CA TYR A 89 -14.90 1.45 0.61
C TYR A 89 -15.19 0.12 -0.08
N ALA A 90 -14.78 0.00 -1.34
CA ALA A 90 -14.78 -1.24 -2.10
C ALA A 90 -13.34 -1.74 -2.25
N PRO A 91 -13.02 -2.98 -1.81
CA PRO A 91 -11.75 -3.60 -2.11
C PRO A 91 -11.56 -3.68 -3.63
N ALA A 92 -10.41 -3.23 -4.12
CA ALA A 92 -10.07 -3.30 -5.53
C ALA A 92 -8.67 -3.89 -5.67
N ALA A 93 -8.47 -4.72 -6.69
CA ALA A 93 -7.14 -5.21 -7.03
C ALA A 93 -6.33 -4.07 -7.65
N ASN A 94 -5.04 -3.99 -7.32
CA ASN A 94 -4.12 -3.09 -8.00
C ASN A 94 -3.30 -3.88 -9.03
N SER A 95 -2.85 -3.21 -10.09
CA SER A 95 -1.90 -3.81 -11.05
C SER A 95 -0.56 -4.03 -10.35
N VAL A 96 -0.29 -5.26 -9.92
CA VAL A 96 0.95 -5.66 -9.25
C VAL A 96 1.69 -6.63 -10.15
N VAL A 97 2.98 -6.40 -10.34
CA VAL A 97 3.90 -7.36 -10.97
C VAL A 97 4.80 -7.89 -9.87
N PHE A 98 4.74 -9.20 -9.63
CA PHE A 98 5.65 -9.86 -8.71
C PHE A 98 6.99 -10.12 -9.39
N TRP A 99 8.06 -9.57 -8.81
CA TRP A 99 9.42 -9.83 -9.24
C TRP A 99 10.02 -10.85 -8.29
N ASP A 100 10.48 -11.96 -8.85
CA ASP A 100 11.16 -13.01 -8.09
C ASP A 100 12.65 -12.97 -8.43
N LEU A 101 13.46 -12.65 -7.43
CA LEU A 101 14.93 -12.62 -7.53
C LEU A 101 15.52 -13.97 -7.97
N TYR A 102 14.82 -15.08 -7.72
CA TYR A 102 15.27 -16.42 -8.07
C TYR A 102 14.52 -17.01 -9.29
N GLY A 103 13.56 -16.29 -9.86
CA GLY A 103 12.85 -16.67 -11.08
C GLY A 103 12.03 -17.97 -11.01
N GLN A 104 11.60 -18.39 -9.81
CA GLN A 104 10.83 -19.61 -9.60
C GLN A 104 9.31 -19.39 -9.63
N LEU A 105 8.81 -18.23 -9.18
CA LEU A 105 7.37 -17.95 -9.02
C LEU A 105 6.90 -16.58 -9.55
N GLY A 106 7.80 -15.75 -10.10
CA GLY A 106 7.48 -14.38 -10.57
C GLY A 106 8.12 -14.01 -11.90
N HIS A 107 7.93 -12.76 -12.35
CA HIS A 107 8.58 -12.25 -13.56
C HIS A 107 10.10 -12.28 -13.34
N PRO A 108 10.90 -12.93 -14.22
CA PRO A 108 12.34 -13.00 -14.05
C PRO A 108 12.93 -11.60 -14.02
N ASP A 109 13.83 -11.36 -13.05
CA ASP A 109 14.70 -10.20 -13.05
C ASP A 109 15.52 -10.26 -14.34
N CYS A 110 15.23 -9.38 -15.29
CA CYS A 110 16.00 -9.32 -16.54
C CYS A 110 17.38 -8.76 -16.19
N GLY A 111 18.27 -9.65 -15.75
CA GLY A 111 19.68 -9.36 -15.64
C GLY A 111 20.17 -8.76 -16.96
N VAL A 112 21.01 -7.73 -16.86
CA VAL A 112 21.48 -6.79 -17.90
C VAL A 112 22.25 -7.46 -19.06
N ARG A 113 21.82 -8.61 -19.60
CA ARG A 113 22.54 -9.38 -20.62
C ARG A 113 21.66 -10.12 -21.64
N SER A 114 20.35 -9.90 -21.70
CA SER A 114 19.55 -10.47 -22.79
C SER A 114 18.27 -9.68 -23.06
N CYS A 115 18.44 -8.46 -23.59
CA CYS A 115 17.50 -7.87 -24.55
C CYS A 115 18.05 -8.11 -25.96
#